data_AF-A0A4Y8L369-F1
#
_entry.id   AF-A0A4Y8L369-F1
#
_cell.length_a   1.000
_cell.length_b   1.000
_cell.length_c   1.000
_cell.angle_alpha   90.00
_cell.angle_beta   90.00
_cell.angle_gamma   90.00
#
_symmetry.space_group_name_H-M   'P 1'
#
loop_
_entity.id
_entity.type
_entity.pdbx_description
1 polymer ?
#
loop_
_entity_poly.entity_id
_entity_poly.type
_entity_poly.pdbx_seq_one_letter_code
_entity_poly.pdbx_strand_id
1 'polypeptide(L)' 'EELVNDIDQYMRFYNEERYQEKLNNLAPIEYRYQVVA' A
#
# COMPACT_ATOMS: atom_id res chain seq x y z
N GLU A 1 -14.31 -15.02 10.74
CA GLU A 1 -14.53 -13.95 9.74
C GLU A 1 -13.75 -12.68 10.08
N GLU A 2 -13.70 -12.25 11.35
CA GLU A 2 -12.93 -11.08 11.81
C GLU A 2 -11.48 -11.03 11.34
N LEU A 3 -10.70 -12.11 11.54
CA LEU A 3 -9.29 -12.16 11.10
C LEU A 3 -9.11 -11.91 9.59
N VAL A 4 -10.02 -12.41 8.76
CA VAL A 4 -9.93 -12.22 7.30
C VAL A 4 -10.17 -10.74 6.97
N ASN A 5 -11.19 -10.14 7.58
CA ASN A 5 -11.48 -8.72 7.40
C ASN A 5 -10.33 -7.84 7.87
N ASP A 6 -9.68 -8.19 8.98
CA ASP A 6 -8.52 -7.45 9.51
C ASP A 6 -7.34 -7.52 8.55
N ILE A 7 -7.10 -8.70 7.95
CA ILE A 7 -6.06 -8.89 6.93
C ILE A 7 -6.38 -8.04 5.69
N ASP A 8 -7.62 -8.07 5.21
CA ASP A 8 -8.04 -7.31 4.03
C ASP A 8 -7.90 -5.79 4.26
N GLN A 9 -8.30 -5.31 5.44
CA GLN A 9 -8.12 -3.91 5.84
C GLN A 9 -6.64 -3.53 5.89
N TYR A 10 -5.80 -4.38 6.48
CA TYR A 10 -4.37 -4.13 6.54
C TYR A 10 -3.73 -4.12 5.13
N MET A 11 -4.14 -5.05 4.26
CA MET A 11 -3.65 -5.10 2.88
C MET A 11 -3.99 -3.83 2.11
N ARG A 12 -5.21 -3.29 2.28
CA ARG A 12 -5.60 -2.03 1.67
C ARG A 12 -4.77 -0.86 2.21
N PHE A 13 -4.72 -0.72 3.53
CA PHE A 13 -3.93 0.33 4.18
C PHE A 13 -2.46 0.28 3.69
N TYR A 14 -1.86 -0.90 3.66
CA TYR A 14 -0.47 -1.05 3.23
C TYR A 14 -0.25 -0.64 1.78
N ASN A 15 -1.14 -1.02 0.85
CA ASN A 15 -0.92 -0.78 -0.58
C ASN A 15 -1.30 0.63 -1.04
N GLU A 16 -2.33 1.23 -0.43
CA GLU A 16 -2.95 2.47 -0.92
C GLU A 16 -2.74 3.68 0.00
N GLU A 17 -2.67 3.48 1.32
CA GLU A 17 -2.72 4.58 2.29
C GLU A 17 -1.37 4.83 2.99
N ARG A 18 -0.53 3.79 3.07
CA ARG A 18 0.76 3.86 3.75
C ARG A 18 1.79 4.59 2.89
N TYR A 19 2.13 5.81 3.29
CA TYR A 19 3.27 6.53 2.72
C TYR A 19 4.62 5.89 3.10
N GLN A 20 5.54 5.84 2.13
CA GLN A 20 6.92 5.40 2.37
C GLN A 20 7.90 6.56 2.13
N GLU A 21 8.56 7.02 3.19
CA GLU A 21 9.56 8.11 3.14
C GLU A 21 10.66 7.84 2.09
N LYS A 22 11.14 6.60 2.04
CA LYS A 22 12.14 6.15 1.07
C LYS A 22 11.66 6.06 -0.39
N LEU A 23 10.35 6.12 -0.62
CA LEU A 23 9.74 6.06 -1.96
C LEU A 23 9.14 7.40 -2.35
N ASN A 24 9.81 8.51 -2.00
CA ASN A 24 9.32 9.87 -2.28
C ASN A 24 7.94 10.16 -1.69
N ASN A 25 7.62 9.58 -0.53
CA ASN A 25 6.31 9.68 0.10
C ASN A 25 5.16 9.15 -0.76
N LEU A 26 5.42 8.15 -1.59
CA LEU A 26 4.39 7.44 -2.35
C LEU A 26 3.89 6.21 -1.59
N ALA A 27 2.64 5.85 -1.83
CA ALA A 27 2.12 4.53 -1.47
C ALA A 27 2.76 3.43 -2.35
N PRO A 28 2.82 2.17 -1.88
CA PRO A 28 3.45 1.08 -2.62
C PRO A 28 2.90 0.85 -4.02
N ILE A 29 1.61 1.10 -4.25
CA ILE A 29 1.01 0.95 -5.57
C ILE A 29 1.45 2.08 -6.53
N GLU A 30 1.48 3.32 -6.03
CA GLU A 30 1.89 4.50 -6.80
C GLU A 30 3.36 4.40 -7.23
N TYR A 31 4.24 3.96 -6.32
CA TYR A 31 5.64 3.71 -6.63
C TYR A 31 5.80 2.64 -7.72
N ARG A 32 5.02 1.55 -7.65
CA ARG A 32 5.08 0.47 -8.66
C ARG A 32 4.67 0.97 -10.05
N TYR A 33 3.68 1.84 -10.14
CA TYR A 33 3.28 2.43 -11.42
C TYR A 33 4.37 3.32 -12.04
N GLN A 34 5.20 3.98 -11.22
CA GLN A 34 6.34 4.77 -11.74
C GLN A 34 7.47 3.89 -12.30
N VAL A 35 7.68 2.68 -11.77
CA VAL A 35 8.73 1.76 -12.25
C VAL A 35 8.39 1.10 -13.58
N VAL A 36 7.11 1.03 -13.94
CA VAL A 36 6.63 0.40 -15.19
C VAL A 36 6.66 1.36 -16.38
N ALA A 37 6.82 2.67 -16.14
CA ALA A 37 6.91 3.72 -17.16
C ALA A 37 8.36 3.98 -17.60
#